data_AF-A0A4R1HET8-F1
#
_entry.id   AF-A0A4R1HET8-F1
#
_cell.length_a   1.000
_cell.length_b   1.000
_cell.length_c   1.000
_cell.angle_alpha   90.00
_cell.angle_beta   90.00
_cell.angle_gamma   90.00
#
_symmetry.space_group_name_H-M   'P 1'
#
loop_
_entity.id
_entity.type
_entity.pdbx_description
1 polymer ?
#
loop_
_entity_poly.entity_id
_entity_poly.type
_entity_poly.pdbx_seq_one_letter_code
_entity_poly.pdbx_strand_id
1 'polypeptide(L)'
;MTKHNLANSFLPRKLFAELVSALLASGYRCVAPKVRDDAIVYEELRAGDSLPSGISVHQSPGCYKVEITDSPRNFDWSNGPFALKPVVFKSRETLCHRAVLDQHGA
;
A
#
# COMPACT_ATOMS: atom_id res chain seq x y z
N MET A 1 -25.19 2.86 23.17
CA MET A 1 -24.61 2.14 22.02
C MET A 1 -25.06 2.82 20.74
N THR A 2 -24.34 3.87 20.34
CA THR A 2 -24.73 4.72 19.20
C THR A 2 -24.17 4.11 17.92
N LYS A 3 -25.04 3.52 17.09
CA LYS A 3 -24.67 3.09 15.74
C LYS A 3 -24.36 4.35 14.93
N HIS A 4 -23.08 4.65 14.67
CA HIS A 4 -22.73 5.66 13.69
C HIS A 4 -23.28 5.23 12.33
N ASN A 5 -24.23 6.00 11.82
CA ASN A 5 -24.82 5.86 10.51
C ASN A 5 -23.70 6.17 9.48
N LEU A 6 -23.02 5.13 9.00
CA LEU A 6 -21.97 5.19 7.98
C LEU A 6 -22.54 5.47 6.57
N ALA A 7 -23.65 6.19 6.47
CA ALA A 7 -24.17 6.63 5.17
C ALA A 7 -23.16 7.62 4.55
N ASN A 8 -22.42 7.13 3.56
CA ASN A 8 -21.74 7.90 2.51
C ASN A 8 -20.81 9.04 2.95
N SER A 9 -19.95 8.82 3.94
CA SER A 9 -18.85 9.77 4.21
C SER A 9 -17.68 9.51 3.26
N PHE A 10 -17.80 9.98 2.01
CA PHE A 10 -16.66 10.04 1.08
C PHE A 10 -15.89 11.34 1.31
N LEU A 11 -14.55 11.26 1.32
CA LEU A 11 -13.70 12.44 1.28
C LEU A 11 -13.66 12.98 -0.16
N PRO A 12 -14.08 14.22 -0.42
CA PRO A 12 -13.87 14.85 -1.72
C PRO A 12 -12.39 14.82 -2.09
N ARG A 13 -12.06 14.43 -3.33
CA ARG A 13 -10.66 14.29 -3.80
C ARG A 13 -9.81 15.53 -3.53
N LYS A 14 -10.39 16.73 -3.64
CA LYS A 14 -9.71 18.01 -3.36
C LYS A 14 -9.21 18.15 -1.90
N LEU A 15 -9.83 17.45 -0.96
CA LEU A 15 -9.46 17.47 0.47
C LEU A 15 -8.43 16.38 0.81
N PHE A 16 -7.96 15.59 -0.17
CA PHE A 16 -6.97 14.54 0.09
C PHE A 16 -5.67 15.12 0.64
N ALA A 17 -5.21 16.25 0.10
CA ALA A 17 -4.00 16.90 0.58
C ALA A 17 -4.13 17.35 2.05
N GLU A 18 -5.27 17.93 2.41
CA GLU A 18 -5.58 18.34 3.78
C GLU A 18 -5.59 17.16 4.75
N LEU A 19 -6.16 16.01 4.34
CA LEU A 19 -6.12 14.78 5.14
C LEU A 19 -4.66 14.34 5.39
N VAL A 20 -3.82 14.32 4.35
CA VAL A 20 -2.41 13.93 4.48
C VAL A 20 -1.68 14.89 5.41
N SER A 21 -1.87 16.20 5.25
CA SER A 21 -1.29 17.21 6.13
C SER A 21 -1.71 17.02 7.59
N ALA A 22 -2.99 16.73 7.86
CA ALA A 22 -3.49 16.48 9.21
C ALA A 22 -2.88 15.21 9.83
N LEU A 23 -2.72 14.14 9.05
CA LEU A 23 -2.07 12.90 9.50
C LEU A 23 -0.58 13.12 9.83
N LEU A 24 0.14 13.81 8.95
CA LEU A 24 1.55 14.16 9.17
C LEU A 24 1.72 15.05 10.40
N ALA A 25 0.87 16.07 10.57
CA ALA A 25 0.88 16.94 11.74
C ALA A 25 0.56 16.20 13.05
N SER A 26 -0.21 15.11 12.97
CA SER A 26 -0.51 14.23 14.11
C SER A 26 0.61 13.22 14.40
N GLY A 27 1.74 13.29 13.70
CA GLY A 27 2.91 12.42 13.89
C GLY A 27 2.81 11.07 13.20
N TYR A 28 1.81 10.85 12.34
CA TYR A 28 1.74 9.63 11.53
C TYR A 28 2.75 9.67 10.39
N ARG A 29 3.32 8.51 10.10
CA ARG A 29 4.09 8.30 8.87
C ARG A 29 3.15 7.90 7.74
N CYS A 30 2.92 8.80 6.80
CA CYS A 30 2.14 8.50 5.60
C CYS A 30 3.02 7.80 4.56
N VAL A 31 2.48 6.75 3.93
CA VAL A 31 3.13 5.99 2.86
C VAL A 31 2.19 5.93 1.67
N ALA A 32 2.71 6.20 0.47
CA ALA A 32 1.93 6.33 -0.75
C ALA A 32 2.58 5.59 -1.93
N PRO A 33 1.76 5.21 -2.92
CA PRO A 33 2.27 4.59 -4.14
C PRO A 33 3.07 5.57 -4.99
N LYS A 34 4.11 5.06 -5.64
CA LYS A 34 4.88 5.72 -6.69
C LYS A 34 5.19 4.72 -7.79
N VAL A 35 5.34 5.21 -9.02
CA VAL A 35 5.88 4.42 -10.13
C VAL A 35 7.40 4.55 -10.09
N ARG A 36 8.11 3.41 -10.00
CA ARG A 36 9.58 3.34 -10.09
C ARG A 36 9.96 2.06 -10.81
N ASP A 37 10.90 2.14 -11.77
CA ASP A 37 11.42 0.99 -12.51
C ASP A 37 10.32 0.07 -13.08
N ASP A 38 9.28 0.67 -13.69
CA ASP A 38 8.10 -0.04 -14.22
C ASP A 38 7.35 -0.89 -13.17
N ALA A 39 7.38 -0.45 -11.90
CA ALA A 39 6.68 -1.07 -10.80
C ALA A 39 6.00 -0.04 -9.88
N ILE A 40 4.87 -0.46 -9.28
CA ILE A 40 4.28 0.29 -8.16
C ILE A 40 5.00 -0.08 -6.86
N VAL A 41 5.65 0.91 -6.27
CA VAL A 41 6.31 0.82 -4.96
C VAL A 41 5.64 1.76 -3.97
N TYR A 42 5.80 1.50 -2.67
CA TYR A 42 5.26 2.34 -1.61
C TYR A 42 6.38 3.03 -0.85
N GLU A 43 6.34 4.36 -0.83
CA GLU A 43 7.36 5.21 -0.20
C GLU A 43 6.71 6.27 0.70
N GLU A 44 7.52 6.89 1.55
CA GLU A 44 7.05 7.94 2.45
C GLU A 44 6.48 9.14 1.68
N LEU A 45 5.29 9.55 2.08
CA LEU A 45 4.58 10.71 1.55
C LEU A 45 4.80 11.89 2.49
N ARG A 46 5.52 12.92 2.01
CA ARG A 46 5.87 14.11 2.79
C ARG A 46 4.97 15.32 2.53
N ALA A 47 4.14 15.25 1.48
CA ALA A 47 3.16 16.28 1.11
C ALA A 47 1.98 15.60 0.40
N GLY A 48 0.81 16.24 0.41
CA GLY A 48 -0.44 15.66 -0.09
C GLY A 48 -0.56 15.49 -1.61
N ASP A 49 0.41 15.96 -2.39
CA ASP A 49 0.10 16.48 -3.71
C ASP A 49 0.60 15.61 -4.88
N SER A 50 1.11 14.41 -4.63
CA SER A 50 1.78 13.64 -5.69
C SER A 50 1.51 12.14 -5.60
N LEU A 51 0.22 11.78 -5.66
CA LEU A 51 -0.15 10.42 -6.03
C LEU A 51 -0.09 10.25 -7.55
N PRO A 52 0.43 9.13 -8.06
CA PRO A 52 0.27 8.78 -9.47
C PRO A 52 -1.22 8.73 -9.80
N SER A 53 -1.59 9.30 -10.95
CA SER A 53 -2.95 9.20 -11.51
C SER A 53 -2.88 8.61 -12.90
N GLY A 54 -3.92 7.88 -13.29
CA GLY A 54 -3.96 7.29 -14.62
C GLY A 54 -3.00 6.12 -14.79
N ILE A 55 -2.62 5.47 -13.69
CA ILE A 55 -1.72 4.32 -13.73
C ILE A 55 -2.52 3.03 -13.50
N SER A 56 -2.40 2.10 -14.43
CA SER A 56 -2.86 0.71 -14.29
C SER A 56 -1.68 -0.26 -14.45
N VAL A 57 -1.93 -1.53 -14.12
CA VAL A 57 -0.94 -2.59 -14.22
C VAL A 57 -1.55 -3.78 -14.94
N HIS A 58 -0.88 -4.23 -15.99
CA HIS A 58 -1.16 -5.52 -16.60
C HIS A 58 -0.27 -6.59 -15.96
N GLN A 59 -0.88 -7.64 -15.40
CA GLN A 59 -0.17 -8.76 -14.78
C GLN A 59 -0.57 -10.09 -15.44
N SER A 60 0.43 -10.89 -15.81
CA SER A 60 0.26 -12.27 -16.27
C SER A 60 1.44 -13.14 -15.80
N PRO A 61 1.42 -14.48 -15.95
CA PRO A 61 2.53 -15.32 -15.53
C PRO A 61 3.86 -14.86 -16.15
N GLY A 62 4.82 -14.46 -15.31
CA GLY A 62 6.13 -13.96 -15.73
C GLY A 62 6.14 -12.54 -16.31
N CYS A 63 5.01 -11.81 -16.29
CA CYS A 63 4.90 -10.47 -16.85
C CYS A 63 4.26 -9.50 -15.86
N TYR A 64 4.87 -8.32 -15.76
CA TYR A 64 4.36 -7.18 -15.03
C TYR A 64 4.68 -5.94 -15.87
N LYS A 65 3.67 -5.12 -16.16
CA LYS A 65 3.84 -3.92 -16.97
C LYS A 65 2.96 -2.80 -16.44
N VAL A 66 3.54 -1.61 -16.25
CA VAL A 66 2.76 -0.41 -15.93
C VAL A 66 2.20 0.18 -17.21
N GLU A 67 0.95 0.60 -17.16
CA GLU A 67 0.24 1.24 -18.25
C GLU A 67 -0.23 2.63 -17.83
N ILE A 68 -0.06 3.59 -18.74
CA ILE A 68 -0.56 4.95 -18.56
C ILE A 68 -1.90 5.05 -19.26
N THR A 69 -2.88 5.63 -18.59
CA THR A 69 -4.27 5.75 -19.00
C THR A 69 -4.76 7.17 -18.74
N ASP A 70 -5.88 7.55 -19.36
CA ASP A 70 -6.54 8.85 -19.11
C ASP A 70 -7.41 8.84 -17.85
N SER A 71 -7.36 7.76 -17.06
CA SER A 71 -8.16 7.59 -15.85
C SER A 71 -7.73 8.61 -14.78
N PRO A 72 -8.67 9.33 -14.13
CA PRO A 72 -8.32 10.22 -13.03
C PRO A 72 -8.03 9.46 -11.72
N ARG A 73 -8.08 8.12 -11.73
CA ARG A 73 -7.95 7.30 -10.52
C ARG A 73 -6.50 7.29 -10.04
N ASN A 74 -6.34 7.38 -8.72
CA ASN A 74 -5.04 7.35 -8.05
C ASN A 74 -4.63 5.96 -7.53
N PHE A 75 -5.51 4.96 -7.64
CA PHE A 75 -5.33 3.61 -7.10
C PHE A 75 -6.01 2.58 -8.02
N ASP A 76 -5.52 2.46 -9.26
CA ASP A 76 -6.16 1.66 -10.32
C ASP A 76 -5.31 0.46 -10.75
N TRP A 77 -4.72 -0.24 -9.77
CA TRP A 77 -3.86 -1.40 -9.99
C TRP A 77 -4.07 -2.45 -8.90
N SER A 78 -3.63 -3.68 -9.19
CA SER A 78 -3.47 -4.72 -8.18
C SER A 78 -2.10 -4.63 -7.51
N ASN A 79 -2.06 -4.85 -6.19
CA ASN A 79 -0.81 -4.79 -5.43
C ASN A 79 0.12 -5.94 -5.82
N GLY A 80 1.24 -5.60 -6.45
CA GLY A 80 2.30 -6.54 -6.80
C GLY A 80 3.22 -6.89 -5.61
N PRO A 81 4.20 -7.77 -5.80
CA PRO A 81 5.13 -8.22 -4.75
C PRO A 81 5.97 -7.09 -4.14
N PHE A 82 6.26 -6.03 -4.91
CA PHE A 82 7.03 -4.85 -4.48
C PHE A 82 6.18 -3.73 -3.87
N ALA A 83 4.86 -3.91 -3.81
CA ALA A 83 3.93 -2.88 -3.33
C ALA A 83 4.01 -2.73 -1.80
N LEU A 84 3.03 -3.25 -1.06
CA LEU A 84 2.93 -3.04 0.38
C LEU A 84 3.87 -3.91 1.21
N LYS A 85 4.31 -5.05 0.67
CA LYS A 85 5.03 -6.08 1.43
C LYS A 85 6.30 -5.54 2.12
N PRO A 86 7.18 -4.76 1.47
CA PRO A 86 8.37 -4.20 2.14
C PRO A 86 8.05 -3.22 3.27
N VAL A 87 6.85 -2.64 3.29
CA VAL A 87 6.43 -1.63 4.28
C VAL A 87 5.78 -2.30 5.51
N VAL A 88 5.03 -3.38 5.30
CA VAL A 88 4.23 -4.04 6.36
C VAL A 88 4.88 -5.28 6.95
N PHE A 89 5.93 -5.82 6.32
CA PHE A 89 6.69 -6.96 6.84
C PHE A 89 8.07 -6.53 7.32
N LYS A 90 8.55 -7.18 8.39
CA LYS A 90 9.93 -7.00 8.85
C LYS A 90 10.87 -7.52 7.78
N SER A 91 11.98 -6.82 7.52
CA SER A 91 13.00 -7.25 6.55
C SER A 91 13.68 -8.59 6.90
N ARG A 92 13.43 -9.12 8.10
CA ARG A 92 13.92 -10.42 8.58
C ARG A 92 12.80 -11.13 9.34
N GLU A 93 12.52 -12.36 8.93
CA GLU A 93 11.62 -13.28 9.62
C GLU A 93 12.32 -14.61 9.85
N THR A 94 12.08 -15.21 11.01
CA THR A 94 12.52 -16.58 11.31
C THR A 94 11.67 -17.54 10.47
N LEU A 95 12.27 -18.15 9.44
CA LEU A 95 11.57 -19.04 8.50
C LEU A 95 11.20 -20.40 9.12
N CYS A 96 12.06 -20.91 10.00
CA CYS A 96 11.80 -22.14 10.72
C CYS A 96 12.42 -22.07 12.11
N HIS A 97 11.72 -22.67 13.07
CA HIS A 97 12.29 -23.00 14.37
C HIS A 97 12.81 -24.43 14.30
N ARG A 98 13.92 -24.69 14.98
CA ARG A 98 14.41 -26.05 15.14
C ARG A 98 13.39 -26.83 15.96
N ALA A 99 12.73 -27.81 15.37
CA ALA A 99 11.95 -28.77 16.13
C ALA A 99 12.93 -29.66 16.91
N VAL A 100 12.76 -29.73 18.23
CA VAL A 100 13.43 -30.72 19.07
C VAL A 100 12.41 -31.83 19.28
N LEU A 101 12.76 -33.05 18.86
CA LEU A 101 11.95 -34.23 19.13
C LEU A 101 12.01 -34.55 20.62
N ASP A 102 10.87 -34.81 21.22
CA ASP A 102 10.78 -35.33 22.58
C ASP A 102 11.30 -36.77 22.63
N GLN A 103 12.02 -37.11 23.69
CA GLN A 103 12.65 -38.42 23.84
C GLN A 103 11.69 -39.51 24.36
N HIS A 104 10.37 -39.29 24.28
CA HIS A 104 9.34 -40.18 24.83
C HIS A 104 8.51 -40.83 23.72
N GLY A 105 9.20 -41.48 22.79
CA GLY A 105 8.60 -42.24 21.70
C GLY A 105 9.37 -43.52 21.40
N ALA A 106 9.35 -44.47 22.34
CA ALA A 106 9.54 -45.91 22.12
C ALA A 106 9.07 -46.66 23.38
#